data_AF-A0A949ZK94-F1
#
_entry.id   AF-A0A949ZK94-F1
#
_cell.length_a   1.000
_cell.length_b   1.000
_cell.length_c   1.000
_cell.angle_alpha   90.00
_cell.angle_beta   90.00
_cell.angle_gamma   90.00
#
_symmetry.space_group_name_H-M   'P 1'
#
loop_
_entity.id
_entity.type
_entity.pdbx_description
1 polymer ?
#
loop_
_entity_poly.entity_id
_entity_poly.type
_entity_poly.pdbx_seq_one_letter_code
_entity_poly.pdbx_strand_id
1 'polypeptide(L)'
;MERLVNGLLEDYEAGKLSRRQLVRMLAMGVAAGPSALAATQKKLSVKSSIPPAEGPAPWKTVWLDHISYAVSDYRRSTAFYRDLMGWEILTDDGQKQCSMKIGNIGGIIIRNGAARASAGAEPAQLNRAPITGVINHISWGIEPWDTEKVKVELEKRGRDPRPDMVGERFKSFHVRDPDGWDLQISNQTDTSQL
;
A
#
# COMPACT_ATOMS: atom_id res chain seq x y z
N MET A 1 -15.78 -31.15 -24.80
CA MET A 1 -15.31 -31.09 -23.40
C MET A 1 -14.01 -30.30 -23.31
N GLU A 2 -13.03 -30.57 -24.17
CA GLU A 2 -11.76 -29.82 -24.25
C GLU A 2 -11.92 -28.29 -24.36
N ARG A 3 -12.80 -27.77 -25.22
CA ARG A 3 -13.06 -26.32 -25.30
C ARG A 3 -13.49 -25.67 -23.98
N LEU A 4 -14.21 -26.40 -23.12
CA LEU A 4 -14.65 -25.90 -21.81
C LEU A 4 -13.51 -25.95 -20.79
N VAL A 5 -12.69 -27.00 -20.82
CA VAL A 5 -11.51 -27.13 -19.96
C VAL A 5 -10.47 -26.07 -20.31
N ASN A 6 -10.25 -25.80 -21.60
CA ASN A 6 -9.33 -24.76 -22.06
C ASN A 6 -9.78 -23.37 -21.60
N GLY A 7 -11.07 -23.03 -21.71
CA GLY A 7 -11.58 -21.75 -21.20
C GLY A 7 -11.45 -21.60 -19.67
N LEU A 8 -11.61 -22.69 -18.90
CA LEU A 8 -11.38 -22.68 -17.45
C LEU A 8 -9.90 -22.48 -17.10
N LEU A 9 -8.99 -23.02 -17.91
CA LEU A 9 -7.55 -22.82 -17.75
C LEU A 9 -7.16 -21.38 -18.09
N GLU A 10 -7.67 -20.82 -19.19
CA GLU A 10 -7.43 -19.42 -19.58
C GLU A 10 -7.90 -18.44 -18.50
N ASP A 11 -9.08 -18.66 -17.90
CA ASP A 11 -9.57 -17.81 -16.81
C ASP A 11 -8.77 -17.97 -15.50
N TYR A 12 -8.21 -19.16 -15.25
CA TYR A 12 -7.27 -19.37 -14.14
C TYR A 12 -5.93 -18.66 -14.38
N GLU A 13 -5.36 -18.79 -15.57
CA GLU A 13 -4.11 -18.13 -15.98
C GLU A 13 -4.25 -16.60 -16.00
N ALA A 14 -5.42 -16.09 -16.37
CA ALA A 14 -5.76 -14.67 -16.30
C ALA A 14 -6.08 -14.18 -14.87
N GLY A 15 -5.98 -15.05 -13.85
CA GLY A 15 -6.23 -14.71 -12.44
C GLY A 15 -7.70 -14.49 -12.07
N LYS A 16 -8.63 -14.81 -12.96
CA LYS A 16 -10.08 -14.67 -12.72
C LYS A 16 -10.65 -15.84 -11.91
N LEU A 17 -9.96 -16.98 -11.90
CA LEU A 17 -10.28 -18.13 -11.07
C LEU A 17 -9.12 -18.45 -10.12
N SER A 18 -9.46 -18.81 -8.88
CA SER A 18 -8.51 -19.46 -7.98
C SER A 18 -8.37 -20.94 -8.30
N ARG A 19 -7.24 -21.55 -7.91
CA ARG A 19 -6.98 -22.99 -8.07
C ARG A 19 -8.10 -23.84 -7.47
N ARG A 20 -8.67 -23.40 -6.34
CA ARG A 20 -9.78 -24.09 -5.66
C ARG A 20 -11.08 -24.01 -6.47
N GLN A 21 -11.34 -22.91 -7.16
CA GLN A 21 -12.50 -22.78 -8.05
C GLN A 21 -12.35 -23.66 -9.30
N LEU A 22 -11.17 -23.66 -9.92
CA LEU A 22 -10.86 -24.52 -11.07
C LEU A 22 -11.08 -26.01 -10.75
N VAL A 23 -10.52 -26.50 -9.64
CA VAL A 23 -10.67 -27.90 -9.21
C VAL A 23 -12.12 -28.27 -8.95
N ARG A 24 -12.91 -27.38 -8.32
CA ARG A 24 -14.35 -27.62 -8.10
C ARG A 24 -15.15 -27.69 -9.40
N MET A 25 -14.87 -26.80 -10.35
CA MET A 25 -15.54 -26.77 -11.64
C MET A 25 -15.23 -28.02 -12.49
N LEU A 26 -13.97 -28.46 -12.51
CA LEU A 26 -13.58 -29.69 -13.18
C LEU A 26 -14.22 -30.92 -12.53
N ALA A 27 -14.20 -31.01 -11.20
CA ALA A 27 -14.82 -32.12 -10.46
C ALA A 27 -16.35 -32.20 -10.69
N MET A 28 -17.04 -31.05 -10.75
CA MET A 28 -18.48 -30.99 -11.04
C MET A 28 -18.80 -31.29 -12.51
N GLY A 29 -17.92 -30.91 -13.44
CA GLY A 29 -18.06 -31.16 -14.87
C GLY A 29 -17.97 -32.64 -15.26
N VAL A 30 -17.19 -33.42 -14.51
CA VAL A 30 -17.06 -34.89 -14.71
C VAL A 30 -18.32 -35.64 -14.25
N ALA A 31 -19.04 -35.13 -13.24
CA ALA A 31 -20.16 -35.84 -12.61
C ALA A 31 -21.54 -35.58 -13.26
N ALA A 32 -21.77 -34.42 -13.89
CA ALA A 32 -23.13 -33.98 -14.26
C ALA A 32 -23.29 -33.51 -15.73
N GLY A 33 -22.24 -33.59 -16.54
CA GLY A 33 -22.29 -33.26 -17.98
C GLY A 33 -22.28 -31.77 -18.33
N PRO A 34 -22.24 -31.41 -19.62
CA PRO A 34 -21.97 -30.06 -20.10
C PRO A 34 -22.99 -28.98 -19.68
N SER A 35 -24.25 -29.35 -19.49
CA SER A 35 -25.31 -28.41 -19.09
C SER A 35 -25.22 -28.00 -17.62
N ALA A 36 -24.63 -28.85 -16.76
CA ALA A 36 -24.36 -28.51 -15.36
C ALA A 36 -23.22 -27.50 -15.24
N LEU A 37 -22.19 -27.62 -16.08
CA LEU A 37 -21.05 -26.69 -16.17
C LEU A 37 -21.49 -25.25 -16.46
N ALA A 38 -22.40 -25.05 -17.43
CA ALA A 38 -22.94 -23.74 -17.78
C ALA A 38 -23.78 -23.12 -16.65
N ALA A 39 -24.54 -23.93 -15.91
CA ALA A 39 -25.29 -23.48 -14.74
C ALA A 39 -24.37 -23.13 -13.55
N THR A 40 -23.26 -23.85 -13.38
CA THR A 40 -22.24 -23.54 -12.34
C THR A 40 -21.36 -22.34 -12.68
N GLN A 41 -21.05 -22.07 -13.95
CA GLN A 41 -20.31 -20.88 -14.38
C GLN A 41 -21.03 -19.58 -13.96
N LYS A 42 -22.37 -19.55 -14.04
CA LYS A 42 -23.17 -18.39 -13.63
C LYS A 42 -23.26 -18.21 -12.11
N LYS A 43 -22.99 -19.28 -11.33
CA LYS A 43 -23.20 -19.32 -9.86
C LYS A 43 -21.90 -19.26 -9.05
N LEU A 44 -20.74 -19.39 -9.69
CA LEU A 44 -19.42 -19.43 -9.04
C LEU A 44 -18.61 -18.13 -9.13
N SER A 45 -19.14 -17.09 -9.79
CA SER A 45 -18.69 -15.73 -9.53
C SER A 45 -19.07 -15.41 -8.08
N VAL A 46 -18.11 -15.55 -7.17
CA VAL A 46 -18.23 -15.03 -5.83
C VAL A 46 -18.44 -13.53 -6.01
N LYS A 47 -19.69 -13.07 -5.89
CA LYS A 47 -19.99 -11.64 -5.91
C LYS A 47 -19.22 -11.04 -4.74
N SER A 48 -18.17 -10.29 -5.07
CA SER A 48 -17.42 -9.54 -4.07
C SER A 48 -18.39 -8.61 -3.35
N SER A 49 -18.32 -8.54 -2.03
CA SER A 49 -18.99 -7.52 -1.24
C SER A 49 -18.33 -6.15 -1.38
N ILE A 50 -17.17 -6.08 -2.06
CA ILE A 50 -16.48 -4.84 -2.37
C ILE A 50 -17.30 -4.08 -3.42
N PRO A 51 -17.56 -2.76 -3.22
CA PRO A 51 -18.22 -1.93 -4.21
C PRO A 51 -17.59 -2.08 -5.61
N PRO A 52 -18.38 -1.98 -6.68
CA PRO A 52 -17.86 -2.04 -8.04
C PRO A 52 -16.82 -0.94 -8.26
N ALA A 53 -15.74 -1.26 -8.96
CA ALA A 53 -14.66 -0.32 -9.21
C ALA A 53 -15.15 0.89 -10.04
N GLU A 54 -14.82 2.10 -9.60
CA GLU A 54 -15.03 3.35 -10.37
C GLU A 54 -13.99 3.54 -11.50
N GLY A 55 -13.20 2.50 -11.76
CA GLY A 55 -12.04 2.52 -12.66
C GLY A 55 -10.73 2.82 -11.93
N PRO A 56 -9.61 2.21 -12.34
CA PRO A 56 -8.31 2.45 -11.72
C PRO A 56 -7.85 3.89 -11.97
N ALA A 57 -7.03 4.42 -11.05
CA ALA A 57 -6.32 5.66 -11.31
C ALA A 57 -5.35 5.48 -12.50
N PRO A 58 -5.00 6.56 -13.24
CA PRO A 58 -4.12 6.51 -14.41
C PRO A 58 -2.63 6.38 -14.04
N TRP A 59 -2.33 5.69 -12.94
CA TRP A 59 -0.97 5.39 -12.49
C TRP A 59 -0.90 4.00 -11.86
N LYS A 60 0.33 3.51 -11.70
CA LYS A 60 0.68 2.31 -10.95
C LYS A 60 1.57 2.68 -9.79
N THR A 61 1.41 1.98 -8.68
CA THR A 61 2.41 1.97 -7.61
C THR A 61 3.64 1.22 -8.09
N VAL A 62 4.80 1.85 -8.01
CA VAL A 62 6.07 1.28 -8.49
C VAL A 62 7.13 1.18 -7.40
N TRP A 63 6.96 1.88 -6.29
CA TRP A 63 7.97 1.96 -5.25
C TRP A 63 7.38 2.15 -3.85
N LEU A 64 7.95 1.49 -2.84
CA LEU A 64 7.75 1.90 -1.44
C LEU A 64 8.67 3.10 -1.21
N ASP A 65 8.15 4.31 -1.40
CA ASP A 65 8.91 5.53 -1.17
C ASP A 65 9.44 5.54 0.26
N HIS A 66 8.57 5.61 1.27
CA HIS A 66 9.03 5.45 2.64
C HIS A 66 7.95 5.05 3.63
N ILE A 67 8.37 4.37 4.70
CA ILE A 67 7.60 4.22 5.93
C ILE A 67 8.01 5.32 6.91
N SER A 68 7.05 6.03 7.51
CA SER A 68 7.31 7.02 8.55
C SER A 68 7.13 6.41 9.93
N TYR A 69 8.22 5.96 10.55
CA TYR A 69 8.20 5.16 11.77
C TYR A 69 8.65 5.95 13.00
N ALA A 70 7.71 6.30 13.87
CA ALA A 70 7.96 7.00 15.12
C ALA A 70 8.26 6.02 16.27
N VAL A 71 9.36 6.26 16.97
CA VAL A 71 9.87 5.43 18.07
C VAL A 71 10.32 6.30 19.25
N SER A 72 10.59 5.69 20.40
CA SER A 72 11.11 6.42 21.57
C SER A 72 12.57 6.87 21.40
N ASP A 73 13.37 6.07 20.69
CA ASP A 73 14.77 6.33 20.39
C ASP A 73 15.10 5.82 18.99
N TYR A 74 15.30 6.75 18.07
CA TYR A 74 15.59 6.47 16.67
C TYR A 74 16.94 5.78 16.52
N ARG A 75 17.96 6.14 17.31
CA ARG A 75 19.31 5.55 17.20
C ARG A 75 19.28 4.07 17.56
N ARG A 76 18.59 3.74 18.66
CA ARG A 76 18.41 2.34 19.08
C ARG A 76 17.68 1.51 18.02
N SER A 77 16.65 2.10 17.40
CA SER A 77 15.85 1.41 16.38
C SER A 77 16.62 1.27 15.06
N THR A 78 17.28 2.33 14.60
CA THR A 78 18.18 2.31 13.43
C THR A 78 19.26 1.26 13.57
N ALA A 79 19.95 1.20 14.73
CA ALA A 79 20.95 0.17 14.99
C ALA A 79 20.35 -1.25 14.90
N PHE A 80 19.19 -1.46 15.53
CA PHE A 80 18.50 -2.75 15.48
C PHE A 80 18.20 -3.19 14.03
N TYR A 81 17.60 -2.33 13.20
CA TYR A 81 17.25 -2.71 11.83
C TYR A 81 18.48 -2.83 10.92
N ARG A 82 19.51 -2.01 11.12
CA ARG A 82 20.79 -2.17 10.42
C ARG A 82 21.41 -3.54 10.74
N ASP A 83 21.51 -3.89 12.02
CA ASP A 83 22.25 -5.07 12.47
C ASP A 83 21.46 -6.37 12.25
N LEU A 84 20.14 -6.35 12.44
CA LEU A 84 19.30 -7.54 12.27
C LEU A 84 18.86 -7.75 10.82
N MET A 85 18.47 -6.68 10.12
CA MET A 85 17.85 -6.76 8.79
C MET A 85 18.80 -6.37 7.66
N GLY A 86 19.99 -5.85 7.96
CA GLY A 86 20.94 -5.40 6.95
C GLY A 86 20.50 -4.14 6.20
N TRP A 87 19.62 -3.33 6.79
CA TRP A 87 19.19 -2.06 6.16
C TRP A 87 20.32 -1.03 6.17
N GLU A 88 20.43 -0.30 5.07
CA GLU A 88 21.52 0.66 4.87
C GLU A 88 21.10 2.04 5.40
N ILE A 89 21.95 2.70 6.17
CA ILE A 89 21.74 4.09 6.58
C ILE A 89 21.99 4.99 5.37
N LEU A 90 21.01 5.81 5.01
CA LEU A 90 21.13 6.81 3.94
C LEU A 90 21.56 8.16 4.54
N THR A 91 20.74 8.66 5.47
CA THR A 91 20.94 9.95 6.12
C THR A 91 20.62 9.82 7.60
N ASP A 92 21.48 10.34 8.48
CA ASP A 92 21.20 10.54 9.91
C ASP A 92 21.31 12.04 10.20
N ASP A 93 20.25 12.64 10.73
CA ASP A 93 20.27 14.07 11.08
C ASP A 93 21.03 14.37 12.38
N GLY A 94 21.45 13.31 13.09
CA GLY A 94 22.18 13.40 14.36
C GLY A 94 21.35 13.94 15.51
N GLN A 95 20.04 14.16 15.34
CA GLN A 95 19.17 14.82 16.31
C GLN A 95 17.94 13.97 16.64
N LYS A 96 17.08 13.71 15.66
CA LYS A 96 15.75 13.14 15.86
C LYS A 96 15.36 12.08 14.84
N GLN A 97 16.08 11.86 13.75
CA GLN A 97 15.68 10.87 12.74
C GLN A 97 16.82 10.36 11.86
N CYS A 98 16.60 9.18 11.31
CA CYS A 98 17.45 8.57 10.30
C CYS A 98 16.59 7.98 9.17
N SER A 99 16.98 8.29 7.93
CA SER A 99 16.49 7.64 6.70
C SER A 99 17.34 6.42 6.39
N MET A 100 16.69 5.29 6.12
CA MET A 100 17.34 4.03 5.77
C MET A 100 16.74 3.44 4.49
N LYS A 101 17.54 2.68 3.78
CA LYS A 101 17.15 1.89 2.62
C LYS A 101 16.82 0.46 3.04
N ILE A 102 15.65 0.00 2.60
CA ILE A 102 15.15 -1.36 2.78
C ILE A 102 15.47 -2.15 1.52
N GLY A 103 16.65 -2.77 1.48
CA GLY A 103 17.08 -3.62 0.36
C GLY A 103 16.84 -2.95 -1.00
N ASN A 104 16.16 -3.65 -1.91
CA ASN A 104 15.78 -3.15 -3.22
C ASN A 104 14.29 -2.80 -3.34
N ILE A 105 13.58 -2.60 -2.23
CA ILE A 105 12.13 -2.40 -2.25
C ILE A 105 11.67 -1.00 -1.86
N GLY A 106 12.46 -0.26 -1.06
CA GLY A 106 12.03 1.05 -0.59
C GLY A 106 12.89 1.67 0.50
N GLY A 107 12.33 2.67 1.19
CA GLY A 107 12.95 3.30 2.35
C GLY A 107 12.09 3.34 3.61
N ILE A 108 12.71 3.81 4.69
CA ILE A 108 12.05 4.10 5.97
C ILE A 108 12.73 5.31 6.61
N ILE A 109 11.93 6.15 7.24
CA ILE A 109 12.39 7.25 8.07
C ILE A 109 12.03 6.90 9.52
N ILE A 110 13.02 6.47 10.28
CA ILE A 110 12.90 6.19 11.71
C ILE A 110 13.13 7.49 12.47
N ARG A 111 12.17 7.91 13.29
CA ARG A 111 12.18 9.21 13.96
C ARG A 111 11.76 9.12 15.42
N ASN A 112 12.30 9.98 16.25
CA ASN A 112 11.81 10.17 17.61
C ASN A 112 10.37 10.70 17.53
N GLY A 113 9.43 9.93 18.09
CA GLY A 113 8.05 10.32 18.20
C GLY A 113 7.81 11.17 19.45
N ALA A 114 7.24 12.37 19.28
CA ALA A 114 6.31 12.86 20.29
C ALA A 114 5.04 12.02 20.14
N ALA A 115 4.54 11.43 21.23
CA ALA A 115 3.29 10.67 21.19
C ALA A 115 2.19 11.53 20.55
N ARG A 116 1.81 11.24 19.30
CA ARG A 116 0.76 11.99 18.61
C ARG A 116 -0.51 11.84 19.44
N ALA A 117 -0.90 12.93 20.11
CA ALA A 117 -2.30 13.14 20.46
C ALA A 117 -3.02 13.18 19.11
N SER A 118 -3.95 12.25 18.93
CA SER A 118 -4.98 12.33 17.90
C SER A 118 -5.53 13.76 17.92
N ALA A 119 -5.55 14.42 16.76
CA ALA A 119 -6.13 15.75 16.62
C ALA A 119 -7.59 15.69 17.12
N GLY A 120 -7.86 16.36 18.25
CA GLY A 120 -9.15 16.35 18.94
C GLY A 120 -9.14 15.86 20.40
N ALA A 121 -8.02 15.37 20.92
CA ALA A 121 -7.92 15.03 22.35
C ALA A 121 -7.34 16.20 23.16
N GLU A 122 -8.16 16.79 24.02
CA GLU A 122 -7.75 17.69 25.12
C GLU A 122 -6.60 17.07 25.95
N PRO A 123 -5.73 17.88 26.57
CA PRO A 123 -4.56 17.39 27.30
C PRO A 123 -4.98 16.76 28.62
N ALA A 124 -5.46 15.52 28.57
CA ALA A 124 -5.60 14.70 29.77
C ALA A 124 -4.22 14.17 30.19
N GLN A 125 -3.71 14.68 31.31
CA GLN A 125 -2.68 14.03 32.11
C GLN A 125 -3.16 12.63 32.50
N LEU A 126 -2.76 11.61 31.73
CA LEU A 126 -2.92 10.21 32.11
C LEU A 126 -1.63 9.50 31.70
N ASN A 127 -1.11 8.67 32.62
CA ASN A 127 -0.01 7.73 32.42
C ASN A 127 -0.06 7.11 31.02
N ARG A 128 0.61 7.74 30.06
CA ARG A 128 0.57 7.34 28.67
C ARG A 128 1.42 6.08 28.59
N ALA A 129 0.82 4.97 28.16
CA ALA A 129 1.56 3.74 27.90
C ALA A 129 2.82 4.09 27.07
N PRO A 130 4.01 3.54 27.40
CA PRO A 130 5.23 3.85 26.69
C PRO A 130 4.99 3.67 25.19
N ILE A 131 5.50 4.60 24.38
CA ILE A 131 5.29 4.58 22.92
C ILE A 131 5.70 3.21 22.39
N THR A 132 4.72 2.37 22.09
CA THR A 132 4.86 1.23 21.19
C THR A 132 5.00 1.86 19.82
N GLY A 133 6.10 1.61 19.10
CA GLY A 133 6.41 2.32 17.86
C GLY A 133 5.19 2.48 16.93
N VAL A 134 5.07 3.64 16.29
CA VAL A 134 3.89 4.02 15.49
C VAL A 134 4.31 4.29 14.05
N ILE A 135 3.64 3.66 13.09
CA ILE A 135 3.73 4.07 11.69
C ILE A 135 2.76 5.25 11.50
N ASN A 136 3.29 6.44 11.28
CA ASN A 136 2.49 7.64 11.06
C ASN A 136 1.80 7.62 9.71
N HIS A 137 2.53 7.21 8.68
CA HIS A 137 2.11 7.16 7.29
C HIS A 137 3.05 6.25 6.50
N ILE A 138 2.61 5.82 5.33
CA ILE A 138 3.42 5.14 4.31
C ILE A 138 3.25 5.95 3.02
N SER A 139 4.39 6.23 2.40
CA SER A 139 4.48 6.87 1.10
C SER A 139 4.72 5.84 0.01
N TRP A 140 3.99 5.98 -1.09
CA TRP A 140 4.13 5.13 -2.27
C TRP A 140 4.47 5.97 -3.49
N GLY A 141 5.52 5.55 -4.17
CA GLY A 141 5.90 6.07 -5.48
C GLY A 141 4.96 5.58 -6.57
N ILE A 142 4.49 6.49 -7.43
CA ILE A 142 3.62 6.16 -8.56
C ILE A 142 4.19 6.63 -9.90
N GLU A 143 3.86 5.88 -10.95
CA GLU A 143 4.18 6.25 -12.33
C GLU A 143 2.98 6.06 -13.28
N PRO A 144 2.85 6.91 -14.32
CA PRO A 144 3.66 8.11 -14.57
C PRO A 144 3.33 9.24 -13.58
N TRP A 145 4.30 10.12 -13.29
CA TRP A 145 4.09 11.29 -12.43
C TRP A 145 3.95 12.59 -13.23
N ASP A 146 2.87 13.31 -12.94
CA ASP A 146 2.64 14.69 -13.34
C ASP A 146 1.86 15.36 -12.20
N THR A 147 2.49 16.30 -11.50
CA THR A 147 1.97 16.86 -10.24
C THR A 147 0.55 17.39 -10.39
N GLU A 148 0.25 18.08 -11.49
CA GLU A 148 -1.06 18.69 -11.70
C GLU A 148 -2.09 17.61 -12.09
N LYS A 149 -1.75 16.68 -12.98
CA LYS A 149 -2.66 15.59 -13.34
C LYS A 149 -2.99 14.66 -12.17
N VAL A 150 -1.99 14.38 -11.32
CA VAL A 150 -2.20 13.58 -10.11
C VAL A 150 -3.15 14.30 -9.17
N LYS A 151 -2.94 15.61 -8.91
CA LYS A 151 -3.83 16.41 -8.08
C LYS A 151 -5.26 16.41 -8.60
N VAL A 152 -5.46 16.74 -9.89
CA VAL A 152 -6.79 16.80 -10.52
C VAL A 152 -7.51 15.45 -10.43
N GLU A 153 -6.82 14.34 -10.66
CA GLU A 153 -7.43 13.01 -10.55
C GLU A 153 -7.76 12.63 -9.10
N LEU A 154 -6.94 13.04 -8.12
CA LEU A 154 -7.25 12.86 -6.70
C LEU A 154 -8.51 13.64 -6.29
N GLU A 155 -8.61 14.91 -6.69
CA GLU A 155 -9.79 15.77 -6.44
C GLU A 155 -11.04 15.20 -7.11
N LYS A 156 -10.94 14.75 -8.37
CA LYS A 156 -12.02 14.07 -9.09
C LYS A 156 -12.53 12.82 -8.37
N ARG A 157 -11.66 12.14 -7.61
CA ARG A 157 -11.99 10.97 -6.78
C ARG A 157 -12.45 11.33 -5.37
N GLY A 158 -12.81 12.60 -5.14
CA GLY A 158 -13.31 13.10 -3.86
C GLY A 158 -12.25 13.11 -2.75
N ARG A 159 -10.96 13.15 -3.11
CA ARG A 159 -9.86 13.28 -2.14
C ARG A 159 -9.50 14.75 -1.97
N ASP A 160 -8.96 15.06 -0.80
CA ASP A 160 -8.39 16.37 -0.46
C ASP A 160 -6.85 16.27 -0.45
N PRO A 161 -6.18 16.42 -1.61
CA PRO A 161 -4.74 16.24 -1.71
C PRO A 161 -3.98 17.41 -1.08
N ARG A 162 -3.31 17.16 0.05
CA ARG A 162 -2.43 18.13 0.71
C ARG A 162 -1.01 18.02 0.14
N PRO A 163 -0.48 19.06 -0.53
CA PRO A 163 0.86 19.01 -1.10
C PRO A 163 1.94 18.92 -0.01
N ASP A 164 2.95 18.09 -0.24
CA ASP A 164 4.20 18.05 0.52
C ASP A 164 5.37 17.97 -0.47
N MET A 165 6.00 19.14 -0.66
CA MET A 165 6.99 19.37 -1.71
C MET A 165 8.29 19.79 -1.04
N VAL A 166 9.31 18.92 -1.09
CA VAL A 166 10.60 19.17 -0.45
C VAL A 166 11.66 19.40 -1.52
N GLY A 167 12.16 20.64 -1.60
CA GLY A 167 13.06 21.06 -2.65
C GLY A 167 12.44 20.89 -4.06
N GLU A 168 13.31 20.71 -5.04
CA GLU A 168 12.89 20.64 -6.45
C GLU A 168 12.53 19.22 -6.90
N ARG A 169 13.15 18.20 -6.31
CA ARG A 169 13.08 16.81 -6.80
C ARG A 169 11.99 15.97 -6.15
N PHE A 170 11.68 16.20 -4.87
CA PHE A 170 10.64 15.45 -4.19
C PHE A 170 9.30 16.17 -4.27
N LYS A 171 8.31 15.49 -4.86
CA LYS A 171 6.94 15.97 -5.00
C LYS A 171 5.97 14.90 -4.51
N SER A 172 5.03 15.28 -3.67
CA SER A 172 4.06 14.33 -3.13
C SER A 172 2.76 14.99 -2.69
N PHE A 173 1.73 14.17 -2.51
CA PHE A 173 0.48 14.54 -1.88
C PHE A 173 0.14 13.59 -0.74
N HIS A 174 -0.34 14.15 0.37
CA HIS A 174 -1.03 13.42 1.41
C HIS A 174 -2.53 13.38 1.12
N VAL A 175 -3.14 12.21 1.28
CA VAL A 175 -4.58 12.00 1.20
C VAL A 175 -5.02 11.10 2.35
N ARG A 176 -6.27 11.25 2.79
CA ARG A 176 -6.88 10.35 3.78
C ARG A 176 -7.53 9.16 3.09
N ASP A 177 -7.26 7.98 3.60
CA ASP A 177 -8.01 6.79 3.22
C ASP A 177 -9.44 6.82 3.83
N PRO A 178 -10.31 5.84 3.52
CA PRO A 178 -11.69 5.83 4.04
C PRO A 178 -11.82 5.86 5.57
N ASP A 179 -10.80 5.40 6.30
CA ASP A 179 -10.79 5.35 7.77
C ASP A 179 -9.96 6.50 8.38
N GLY A 180 -9.51 7.45 7.56
CA GLY A 180 -8.77 8.63 8.01
C GLY A 180 -7.27 8.38 8.23
N TRP A 181 -6.71 7.27 7.77
CA TRP A 181 -5.27 7.05 7.81
C TRP A 181 -4.55 7.92 6.77
N ASP A 182 -3.35 8.38 7.11
CA ASP A 182 -2.57 9.31 6.28
C ASP A 182 -1.75 8.53 5.24
N LEU A 183 -2.20 8.56 3.98
CA LEU A 183 -1.51 7.99 2.84
C LEU A 183 -0.72 9.09 2.12
N GLN A 184 0.56 8.84 1.84
CA GLN A 184 1.35 9.72 0.98
C GLN A 184 1.58 9.06 -0.38
N ILE A 185 1.55 9.87 -1.44
CA ILE A 185 1.77 9.44 -2.82
C ILE A 185 2.81 10.37 -3.43
N SER A 186 3.90 9.84 -3.97
CA SER A 186 5.05 10.63 -4.43
C SER A 186 5.54 10.27 -5.82
N ASN A 187 6.43 11.11 -6.34
CA ASN A 187 7.14 10.91 -7.61
C ASN A 187 8.39 10.03 -7.49
N GLN A 188 8.58 9.33 -6.36
CA GLN A 188 9.78 8.53 -6.12
C GLN A 188 9.72 7.18 -6.81
N THR A 189 10.86 6.75 -7.36
CA THR A 189 11.05 5.41 -7.92
C THR A 189 12.28 4.71 -7.33
N ASP A 190 12.98 5.38 -6.42
CA ASP A 190 14.13 4.91 -5.67
C ASP A 190 14.26 5.67 -4.33
N THR A 191 15.35 5.45 -3.60
CA THR A 191 15.67 6.15 -2.34
C THR A 191 16.57 7.38 -2.52
N SER A 192 16.69 7.95 -3.73
CA SER A 192 17.62 9.05 -4.02
C SER A 192 17.22 10.39 -3.41
N GLN A 193 15.96 10.55 -2.99
CA GLN A 193 15.42 11.77 -2.37
C GLN A 193 15.06 11.58 -0.88
N LEU A 194 15.53 10.48 -0.27
CA LEU A 194 15.23 10.09 1.11
C LEU A 194 16.25 10.58 2.14
#